data_AF-D3VCC1-F1
#
_entry.id   AF-D3VCC1-F1
#
_cell.length_a   1.000
_cell.length_b   1.000
_cell.length_c   1.000
_cell.angle_alpha   90.00
_cell.angle_beta   90.00
_cell.angle_gamma   90.00
#
_symmetry.space_group_name_H-M   'P 1'
#
loop_
_entity.id
_entity.type
_entity.pdbx_description
1 polymer ?
#
loop_
_entity_poly.entity_id
_entity_poly.type
_entity_poly.pdbx_seq_one_letter_code
_entity_poly.pdbx_strand_id
1 'polypeptide(L)'
;MQQISISNSHSLVQSEAELFDLILNEVTNTPHSDLVIMAGHFMLFLDEAQGCLVPGIIEENTSLMHERIARRVGIFPGYTWELGVRIAERLEHQFEAIKFLLLINDWQYVSLNNGPASELRRVFYEQFSELPASYSSVLKRSGQFSEQNILASRKHPVAYPETWLKYRFQKSADKLVKAGLLNRRVLDDGPDAGTEISLVDENGDYRPLITCGVTGCAGEITEMIAEVYKAQHRLLVIFAPSECFQPVKTGVSTALSLYGLPGMKVIIADPGGSGEMQPQEIYSKLVNIVVFTS
;
A
#
# COMPACT_ATOMS: atom_id res chain seq x y z
N MET A 1 23.86 17.37 5.36
CA MET A 1 22.92 16.26 5.64
C MET A 1 23.76 15.01 5.78
N GLN A 2 23.66 14.28 6.89
CA GLN A 2 24.27 12.95 6.96
C GLN A 2 23.59 12.07 5.93
N GLN A 3 24.38 11.39 5.11
CA GLN A 3 23.89 10.44 4.12
C GLN A 3 23.41 9.21 4.89
N ILE A 4 22.08 9.05 4.98
CA ILE A 4 21.50 7.86 5.59
C ILE A 4 21.79 6.68 4.66
N SER A 5 22.47 5.66 5.19
CA SER A 5 22.81 4.47 4.42
C SER A 5 21.57 3.59 4.31
N ILE A 6 21.09 3.38 3.09
CA ILE A 6 19.95 2.49 2.83
C ILE A 6 20.49 1.19 2.28
N SER A 7 20.25 0.09 2.99
CA SER A 7 20.52 -1.27 2.51
C SER A 7 19.23 -1.93 2.06
N ASN A 8 19.31 -2.76 1.02
CA ASN A 8 18.22 -3.66 0.68
C ASN A 8 18.71 -5.08 0.37
N SER A 9 17.84 -6.05 0.61
CA SER A 9 18.02 -7.44 0.20
C SER A 9 16.79 -7.89 -0.59
N HIS A 10 16.97 -8.82 -1.52
CA HIS A 10 15.91 -9.39 -2.34
C HIS A 10 16.04 -10.91 -2.34
N SER A 11 14.92 -11.59 -2.11
CA SER A 11 14.82 -13.05 -2.19
C SER A 11 13.60 -13.44 -3.02
N LEU A 12 13.65 -14.66 -3.55
CA LEU A 12 12.54 -15.31 -4.24
C LEU A 12 12.07 -16.49 -3.40
N VAL A 13 10.76 -16.66 -3.25
CA VAL A 13 10.15 -17.77 -2.49
C VAL A 13 9.20 -18.58 -3.35
N GLN A 14 9.11 -19.87 -3.06
CA GLN A 14 8.38 -20.86 -3.85
C GLN A 14 7.10 -21.36 -3.17
N SER A 15 6.80 -20.89 -1.96
CA SER A 15 5.59 -21.29 -1.22
C SER A 15 5.12 -20.24 -0.22
N GLU A 16 3.84 -20.32 0.18
CA GLU A 16 3.28 -19.47 1.24
C GLU A 16 4.00 -19.68 2.58
N ALA A 17 4.32 -20.93 2.92
CA ALA A 17 5.01 -21.25 4.17
C ALA A 17 6.40 -20.60 4.20
N GLU A 18 7.15 -20.67 3.10
CA GLU A 18 8.44 -20.00 2.97
C GLU A 18 8.32 -18.48 3.06
N LEU A 19 7.32 -17.89 2.39
CA LEU A 19 7.05 -16.44 2.50
C LEU A 19 6.76 -16.04 3.95
N PHE A 20 5.90 -16.81 4.62
CA PHE A 20 5.51 -16.58 6.00
C PHE A 20 6.71 -16.65 6.94
N ASP A 21 7.53 -17.71 6.84
CA ASP A 21 8.70 -17.90 7.68
C ASP A 21 9.76 -16.81 7.44
N LEU A 22 9.99 -16.40 6.19
CA LEU A 22 10.91 -15.29 5.90
C LEU A 22 10.40 -13.96 6.48
N ILE A 23 9.11 -13.65 6.36
CA ILE A 23 8.56 -12.44 6.98
C ILE A 23 8.74 -12.51 8.50
N LEU A 24 8.44 -13.63 9.15
CA LEU A 24 8.64 -13.77 10.60
C LEU A 24 10.11 -13.59 11.00
N ASN A 25 11.05 -14.19 10.26
CA ASN A 25 12.47 -14.04 10.53
C ASN A 25 12.92 -12.58 10.38
N GLU A 26 12.47 -11.89 9.34
CA GLU A 26 12.82 -10.49 9.12
C GLU A 26 12.17 -9.55 10.14
N VAL A 27 10.92 -9.80 10.50
CA VAL A 27 10.21 -9.01 11.50
C VAL A 27 10.81 -9.21 12.89
N THR A 28 11.26 -10.40 13.26
CA THR A 28 11.87 -10.67 14.58
C THR A 28 13.33 -10.24 14.65
N ASN A 29 14.05 -10.18 13.54
CA ASN A 29 15.41 -9.65 13.47
C ASN A 29 15.41 -8.11 13.40
N THR A 30 14.98 -7.48 14.50
CA THR A 30 14.83 -6.02 14.60
C THR A 30 14.92 -5.57 16.07
N PRO A 31 15.38 -4.34 16.34
CA PRO A 31 15.30 -3.75 17.69
C PRO A 31 13.96 -3.06 17.98
N HIS A 32 13.03 -3.01 17.02
CA HIS A 32 11.75 -2.29 17.16
C HIS A 32 10.74 -3.07 18.01
N SER A 33 10.06 -2.37 18.91
CA SER A 33 9.00 -2.90 19.79
C SER A 33 7.61 -2.93 19.15
N ASP A 34 7.45 -2.26 18.00
CA ASP A 34 6.16 -2.04 17.35
C ASP A 34 6.22 -2.53 15.90
N LEU A 35 5.14 -3.15 15.44
CA LEU A 35 4.98 -3.66 14.08
C LEU A 35 3.74 -3.05 13.42
N VAL A 36 3.89 -2.55 12.20
CA VAL A 36 2.76 -2.19 11.33
C VAL A 36 2.68 -3.19 10.19
N ILE A 37 1.49 -3.73 9.92
CA ILE A 37 1.21 -4.62 8.79
C ILE A 37 0.20 -3.94 7.87
N MET A 38 0.63 -3.53 6.68
CA MET A 38 -0.28 -3.13 5.61
C MET A 38 -0.80 -4.37 4.90
N ALA A 39 -2.08 -4.65 5.10
CA ALA A 39 -2.78 -5.81 4.57
C ALA A 39 -4.21 -5.45 4.18
N GLY A 40 -4.85 -6.28 3.35
CA GLY A 40 -6.23 -6.04 2.93
C GLY A 40 -6.41 -4.82 2.05
N HIS A 41 -5.37 -4.44 1.30
CA HIS A 41 -5.48 -3.33 0.36
C HIS A 41 -6.55 -3.64 -0.70
N PHE A 42 -7.55 -2.78 -0.80
CA PHE A 42 -8.63 -2.92 -1.78
C PHE A 42 -8.89 -1.63 -2.53
N MET A 43 -9.58 -1.77 -3.66
CA MET A 43 -9.97 -0.67 -4.53
C MET A 43 -11.46 -0.40 -4.39
N LEU A 44 -11.88 0.85 -4.54
CA LEU A 44 -13.30 1.20 -4.65
C LEU A 44 -13.76 1.02 -6.09
N PHE A 45 -14.91 0.39 -6.26
CA PHE A 45 -15.58 0.23 -7.53
C PHE A 45 -16.90 0.98 -7.52
N LEU A 46 -17.23 1.63 -8.63
CA LEU A 46 -18.59 2.12 -8.85
C LEU A 46 -19.54 0.96 -9.17
N ASP A 47 -20.50 0.72 -8.28
CA ASP A 47 -21.70 -0.06 -8.61
C ASP A 47 -22.66 0.87 -9.36
N GLU A 48 -22.70 0.70 -10.68
CA GLU A 48 -23.51 1.54 -11.57
C GLU A 48 -25.01 1.35 -11.36
N ALA A 49 -25.43 0.16 -10.90
CA ALA A 49 -26.85 -0.11 -10.65
C ALA A 49 -27.33 0.61 -9.38
N GLN A 50 -26.46 0.74 -8.38
CA GLN A 50 -26.76 1.42 -7.11
C GLN A 50 -26.32 2.89 -7.09
N GLY A 51 -25.48 3.31 -8.03
CA GLY A 51 -24.93 4.66 -8.08
C GLY A 51 -23.98 4.98 -6.92
N CYS A 52 -23.34 3.98 -6.32
CA CYS A 52 -22.51 4.13 -5.13
C CYS A 52 -21.15 3.43 -5.31
N LEU A 53 -20.18 3.79 -4.45
CA LEU A 53 -18.91 3.07 -4.39
C LEU A 53 -19.03 1.89 -3.43
N VAL A 54 -18.52 0.74 -3.86
CA VAL A 54 -18.45 -0.48 -3.05
C VAL A 54 -17.00 -0.93 -2.90
N PRO A 55 -16.63 -1.56 -1.76
CA PRO A 55 -15.31 -2.15 -1.58
C PRO A 55 -15.06 -3.27 -2.59
N GLY A 56 -13.90 -3.26 -3.22
CA GLY A 56 -13.40 -4.30 -4.12
C GLY A 56 -12.91 -5.54 -3.39
N ILE A 57 -13.74 -6.11 -2.52
CA ILE A 57 -13.48 -7.31 -1.73
C ILE A 57 -14.54 -8.34 -2.15
N ILE A 58 -14.11 -9.50 -2.64
CA ILE A 58 -15.01 -10.52 -3.20
C ILE A 58 -16.05 -10.96 -2.16
N GLU A 59 -15.60 -11.15 -0.92
CA GLU A 59 -16.37 -11.62 0.22
C GLU A 59 -17.48 -10.64 0.66
N GLU A 60 -17.36 -9.36 0.27
CA GLU A 60 -18.34 -8.31 0.59
C GLU A 60 -19.41 -8.14 -0.50
N ASN A 61 -19.30 -8.85 -1.62
CA ASN A 61 -20.14 -8.61 -2.80
C ASN A 61 -20.81 -9.90 -3.26
N THR A 62 -22.12 -9.83 -3.55
CA THR A 62 -22.96 -10.97 -3.95
C THR A 62 -23.65 -10.78 -5.32
N SER A 63 -23.41 -9.65 -5.99
CA SER A 63 -24.04 -9.24 -7.25
C SER A 63 -23.10 -9.37 -8.45
N LEU A 64 -23.46 -8.81 -9.62
CA LEU A 64 -22.55 -8.64 -10.77
C LEU A 64 -21.21 -7.98 -10.40
N MET A 65 -21.19 -7.19 -9.33
CA MET A 65 -19.96 -6.62 -8.78
C MET A 65 -18.97 -7.70 -8.32
N HIS A 66 -19.46 -8.82 -7.79
CA HIS A 66 -18.62 -9.96 -7.40
C HIS A 66 -17.77 -10.45 -8.57
N GLU A 67 -18.37 -10.73 -9.73
CA GLU A 67 -17.64 -11.20 -10.92
C GLU A 67 -16.63 -10.15 -11.42
N ARG A 68 -17.02 -8.87 -11.43
CA ARG A 68 -16.16 -7.77 -11.85
C ARG A 68 -14.93 -7.63 -10.93
N ILE A 69 -15.15 -7.71 -9.62
CA ILE A 69 -14.11 -7.63 -8.60
C ILE A 69 -13.22 -8.86 -8.67
N ALA A 70 -13.80 -10.06 -8.77
CA ALA A 70 -13.05 -11.30 -8.86
C ALA A 70 -12.06 -11.32 -10.05
N ARG A 71 -12.50 -10.86 -11.22
CA ARG A 71 -11.63 -10.76 -12.40
C ARG A 71 -10.52 -9.72 -12.29
N ARG A 72 -10.75 -8.64 -11.55
CA ARG A 72 -9.82 -7.49 -11.49
C ARG A 72 -8.85 -7.57 -10.33
N VAL A 73 -9.37 -7.85 -9.15
CA VAL A 73 -8.64 -7.78 -7.88
C VAL A 73 -8.36 -9.18 -7.35
N GLY A 74 -9.26 -10.13 -7.60
CA GLY A 74 -9.07 -11.49 -7.13
C GLY A 74 -9.18 -11.62 -5.62
N ILE A 75 -8.55 -12.68 -5.10
CA ILE A 75 -8.55 -12.99 -3.66
C ILE A 75 -7.64 -12.07 -2.85
N PHE A 76 -6.80 -11.25 -3.50
CA PHE A 76 -5.74 -10.49 -2.86
C PHE A 76 -6.14 -9.75 -1.57
N PRO A 77 -7.25 -8.98 -1.50
CA PRO A 77 -7.58 -8.23 -0.30
C PRO A 77 -7.91 -9.15 0.88
N GLY A 78 -8.81 -10.12 0.69
CA GLY A 78 -9.16 -11.08 1.73
C GLY A 78 -7.97 -11.96 2.15
N TYR A 79 -7.21 -12.45 1.17
CA TYR A 79 -6.05 -13.30 1.38
C TYR A 79 -4.94 -12.62 2.17
N THR A 80 -4.56 -11.39 1.78
CA THR A 80 -3.50 -10.66 2.49
C THR A 80 -3.93 -10.18 3.87
N TRP A 81 -5.22 -9.88 4.06
CA TRP A 81 -5.77 -9.60 5.38
C TRP A 81 -5.62 -10.81 6.31
N GLU A 82 -6.04 -11.99 5.85
CA GLU A 82 -5.87 -13.25 6.58
C GLU A 82 -4.40 -13.53 6.92
N LEU A 83 -3.52 -13.39 5.92
CA LEU A 83 -2.08 -13.61 6.09
C LEU A 83 -1.46 -12.63 7.09
N GLY A 84 -1.85 -11.34 7.02
CA GLY A 84 -1.39 -10.30 7.94
C GLY A 84 -1.82 -10.57 9.38
N VAL A 85 -3.07 -10.98 9.60
CA VAL A 85 -3.55 -11.35 10.94
C VAL A 85 -2.84 -12.60 11.45
N ARG A 86 -2.64 -13.62 10.61
CA ARG A 86 -1.87 -14.83 10.99
C ARG A 86 -0.44 -14.51 11.40
N ILE A 87 0.23 -13.57 10.72
CA ILE A 87 1.57 -13.11 11.11
C ILE A 87 1.51 -12.43 12.48
N ALA A 88 0.53 -11.53 12.68
CA ALA A 88 0.36 -10.84 13.94
C ALA A 88 0.12 -11.81 15.12
N GLU A 89 -0.70 -12.84 14.94
CA GLU A 89 -0.98 -13.86 15.96
C GLU A 89 0.28 -14.60 16.42
N ARG A 90 1.26 -14.81 15.52
CA ARG A 90 2.53 -15.47 15.87
C ARG A 90 3.49 -14.55 16.61
N LEU A 91 3.26 -13.25 16.53
CA LEU A 91 4.15 -12.21 17.03
C LEU A 91 3.57 -11.42 18.20
N GLU A 92 2.32 -11.66 18.59
CA GLU A 92 1.59 -10.86 19.58
C GLU A 92 2.33 -10.71 20.92
N HIS A 93 2.97 -11.78 21.41
CA HIS A 93 3.77 -11.74 22.63
C HIS A 93 5.17 -11.11 22.48
N GLN A 94 5.62 -10.82 21.26
CA GLN A 94 6.97 -10.30 20.97
C GLN A 94 7.00 -8.78 20.77
N PHE A 95 5.84 -8.17 20.50
CA PHE A 95 5.72 -6.74 20.21
C PHE A 95 4.85 -6.08 21.29
N GLU A 96 5.21 -4.87 21.70
CA GLU A 96 4.37 -4.05 22.58
C GLU A 96 3.08 -3.61 21.87
N ALA A 97 3.17 -3.37 20.57
CA ALA A 97 2.02 -3.05 19.74
C ALA A 97 2.14 -3.60 18.32
N ILE A 98 1.09 -4.28 17.87
CA ILE A 98 0.89 -4.63 16.46
C ILE A 98 -0.29 -3.84 15.92
N LYS A 99 -0.07 -3.13 14.81
CA LYS A 99 -1.08 -2.32 14.13
C LYS A 99 -1.29 -2.77 12.69
N PHE A 100 -2.53 -2.69 12.21
CA PHE A 100 -2.90 -2.95 10.82
C PHE A 100 -3.17 -1.64 10.09
N LEU A 101 -2.58 -1.49 8.90
CA LEU A 101 -2.81 -0.33 8.03
C LEU A 101 -3.67 -0.76 6.83
N LEU A 102 -4.87 -0.19 6.73
CA LEU A 102 -5.76 -0.41 5.60
C LEU A 102 -5.60 0.69 4.55
N LEU A 103 -4.95 0.38 3.43
CA LEU A 103 -4.83 1.29 2.29
C LEU A 103 -6.02 1.10 1.34
N ILE A 104 -6.67 2.18 0.92
CA ILE A 104 -7.82 2.12 0.01
C ILE A 104 -7.50 2.90 -1.27
N ASN A 105 -7.50 2.21 -2.40
CA ASN A 105 -7.46 2.85 -3.71
C ASN A 105 -8.84 3.40 -4.06
N ASP A 106 -9.03 4.70 -3.89
CA ASP A 106 -10.32 5.38 -4.04
C ASP A 106 -10.41 6.22 -5.34
N TRP A 107 -9.56 5.95 -6.33
CA TRP A 107 -9.50 6.77 -7.55
C TRP A 107 -9.51 6.01 -8.87
N GLN A 108 -9.07 4.74 -8.95
CA GLN A 108 -8.92 4.06 -10.24
C GLN A 108 -10.25 3.67 -10.91
N TYR A 109 -11.25 3.21 -10.15
CA TYR A 109 -12.51 2.67 -10.70
C TYR A 109 -13.77 3.40 -10.20
N VAL A 110 -13.63 4.68 -9.85
CA VAL A 110 -14.67 5.47 -9.17
C VAL A 110 -15.36 6.51 -10.07
N SER A 111 -15.15 6.47 -11.38
CA SER A 111 -15.68 7.47 -12.32
C SER A 111 -16.34 6.84 -13.53
N LEU A 112 -17.49 7.39 -13.91
CA LEU A 112 -17.99 7.36 -15.29
C LEU A 112 -17.67 8.70 -15.94
N ASN A 113 -17.74 8.76 -17.26
CA ASN A 113 -17.67 10.02 -18.02
C ASN A 113 -18.73 11.08 -17.60
N ASN A 114 -19.69 10.72 -16.72
CA ASN A 114 -20.79 11.57 -16.25
C ASN A 114 -20.90 11.54 -14.71
N GLY A 115 -20.16 12.41 -14.00
CA GLY A 115 -20.34 12.67 -12.55
C GLY A 115 -19.04 12.95 -11.79
N PRO A 116 -19.06 13.73 -10.68
CA PRO A 116 -17.85 14.09 -9.95
C PRO A 116 -17.43 12.95 -8.99
N ALA A 117 -16.36 12.24 -9.33
CA ALA A 117 -15.71 11.20 -8.49
C ALA A 117 -15.48 11.60 -7.02
N SER A 118 -15.27 12.89 -6.78
CA SER A 118 -15.11 13.46 -5.43
C SER A 118 -16.35 13.31 -4.56
N GLU A 119 -17.54 13.42 -5.14
CA GLU A 119 -18.79 13.30 -4.40
C GLU A 119 -19.04 11.84 -3.99
N LEU A 120 -18.86 10.91 -4.92
CA LEU A 120 -18.95 9.47 -4.67
C LEU A 120 -17.99 9.02 -3.55
N ARG A 121 -16.73 9.47 -3.59
CA ARG A 121 -15.77 9.23 -2.49
C ARG A 121 -16.23 9.82 -1.16
N ARG A 122 -16.72 11.06 -1.17
CA ARG A 122 -17.20 11.73 0.05
C ARG A 122 -18.31 10.91 0.70
N VAL A 123 -19.31 10.50 -0.08
CA VAL A 123 -20.44 9.68 0.42
C VAL A 123 -19.94 8.35 0.98
N PHE A 124 -19.01 7.68 0.28
CA PHE A 124 -18.41 6.44 0.78
C PHE A 124 -17.75 6.63 2.15
N TYR A 125 -16.85 7.61 2.30
CA TYR A 125 -16.14 7.84 3.56
C TYR A 125 -17.00 8.44 4.68
N GLU A 126 -18.17 9.02 4.38
CA GLU A 126 -19.16 9.40 5.40
C GLU A 126 -19.83 8.18 6.03
N GLN A 127 -19.91 7.06 5.30
CA GLN A 127 -20.55 5.83 5.74
C GLN A 127 -19.54 4.78 6.24
N PHE A 128 -18.33 4.79 5.67
CA PHE A 128 -17.26 3.86 6.00
C PHE A 128 -16.59 4.25 7.33
N SER A 129 -17.16 3.80 8.45
CA SER A 129 -16.62 4.09 9.80
C SER A 129 -16.04 2.87 10.51
N GLU A 130 -16.27 1.68 9.97
CA GLU A 130 -15.87 0.38 10.51
C GLU A 130 -15.17 -0.42 9.41
N LEU A 131 -14.49 -1.50 9.79
CA LEU A 131 -13.86 -2.40 8.82
C LEU A 131 -14.93 -3.19 8.03
N PRO A 132 -14.59 -3.67 6.81
CA PRO A 132 -15.41 -4.65 6.11
C PRO A 132 -15.74 -5.86 6.99
N ALA A 133 -16.94 -6.42 6.84
CA ALA A 133 -17.45 -7.46 7.74
C ALA A 133 -16.58 -8.73 7.72
N SER A 134 -16.06 -9.11 6.55
CA SER A 134 -15.09 -10.18 6.38
C SER A 134 -13.82 -9.90 7.18
N TYR A 135 -13.32 -8.67 7.18
CA TYR A 135 -12.08 -8.30 7.88
C TYR A 135 -12.27 -8.30 9.41
N SER A 136 -13.38 -7.73 9.89
CA SER A 136 -13.73 -7.77 11.31
C SER A 136 -13.94 -9.20 11.79
N SER A 137 -14.45 -10.10 10.94
CA SER A 137 -14.61 -11.52 11.27
C SER A 137 -13.27 -12.25 11.45
N VAL A 138 -12.27 -11.93 10.63
CA VAL A 138 -10.90 -12.46 10.80
C VAL A 138 -10.28 -11.97 12.11
N LEU A 139 -10.38 -10.68 12.43
CA LEU A 139 -9.89 -10.14 13.72
C LEU A 139 -10.57 -10.82 14.90
N LYS A 140 -11.91 -10.93 14.89
CA LYS A 140 -12.68 -11.60 15.95
C LYS A 140 -12.26 -13.06 16.13
N ARG A 141 -12.01 -13.78 15.03
CA ARG A 141 -11.57 -15.17 15.07
C ARG A 141 -10.19 -15.32 15.72
N SER A 142 -9.30 -14.35 15.55
CA SER A 142 -7.98 -14.38 16.21
C SER A 142 -8.06 -14.34 17.73
N GLY A 143 -9.11 -13.71 18.28
CA GLY A 143 -9.27 -13.50 19.73
C GLY A 143 -8.26 -12.54 20.36
N GLN A 144 -7.24 -12.10 19.62
CA GLN A 144 -6.15 -11.24 20.10
C GLN A 144 -6.28 -9.80 19.59
N PHE A 145 -6.88 -9.61 18.42
CA PHE A 145 -6.95 -8.32 17.75
C PHE A 145 -8.38 -7.80 17.61
N SER A 146 -8.50 -6.48 17.54
CA SER A 146 -9.77 -5.77 17.32
C SER A 146 -9.53 -4.54 16.44
N GLU A 147 -10.58 -3.77 16.17
CA GLU A 147 -10.46 -2.52 15.40
C GLU A 147 -9.57 -1.46 16.09
N GLN A 148 -9.30 -1.60 17.39
CA GLN A 148 -8.33 -0.75 18.11
C GLN A 148 -6.88 -0.97 17.65
N ASN A 149 -6.62 -2.09 16.96
CA ASN A 149 -5.35 -2.36 16.32
C ASN A 149 -5.22 -1.70 14.94
N ILE A 150 -6.25 -1.03 14.42
CA ILE A 150 -6.11 -0.28 13.18
C ILE A 150 -5.28 0.97 13.40
N LEU A 151 -4.25 1.15 12.57
CA LEU A 151 -3.51 2.39 12.49
C LEU A 151 -4.35 3.42 11.75
N ALA A 152 -4.83 4.43 12.47
CA ALA A 152 -5.55 5.54 11.87
C ALA A 152 -4.61 6.38 10.99
N SER A 153 -5.14 6.97 9.93
CA SER A 153 -4.48 8.07 9.23
C SER A 153 -4.95 9.40 9.80
N ARG A 154 -4.26 10.50 9.47
CA ARG A 154 -4.76 11.85 9.78
C ARG A 154 -6.02 12.23 8.99
N LYS A 155 -6.39 11.46 7.97
CA LYS A 155 -7.56 11.71 7.13
C LYS A 155 -8.78 10.90 7.57
N HIS A 156 -8.58 9.69 8.09
CA HIS A 156 -9.65 8.74 8.35
C HIS A 156 -9.28 7.78 9.50
N PRO A 157 -10.22 7.47 10.41
CA PRO A 157 -9.94 6.67 11.61
C PRO A 157 -9.56 5.21 11.31
N VAL A 158 -10.06 4.64 10.22
CA VAL A 158 -9.87 3.21 9.91
C VAL A 158 -9.11 2.93 8.61
N ALA A 159 -8.66 3.96 7.89
CA ALA A 159 -8.04 3.75 6.58
C ALA A 159 -7.09 4.88 6.15
N TYR A 160 -6.30 4.57 5.12
CA TYR A 160 -5.47 5.49 4.37
C TYR A 160 -6.04 5.62 2.94
N PRO A 161 -6.80 6.70 2.63
CA PRO A 161 -7.26 6.95 1.26
C PRO A 161 -6.11 7.34 0.34
N GLU A 162 -5.92 6.64 -0.78
CA GLU A 162 -4.83 6.91 -1.72
C GLU A 162 -4.94 8.29 -2.37
N THR A 163 -6.15 8.76 -2.71
CA THR A 163 -6.36 10.12 -3.24
C THR A 163 -5.80 11.18 -2.28
N TRP A 164 -5.94 10.97 -0.96
CA TRP A 164 -5.39 11.89 0.03
C TRP A 164 -3.85 11.85 0.04
N LEU A 165 -3.26 10.65 0.03
CA LEU A 165 -1.81 10.47 -0.04
C LEU A 165 -1.21 11.07 -1.32
N LYS A 166 -1.87 10.84 -2.45
CA LYS A 166 -1.56 11.43 -3.76
C LYS A 166 -1.50 12.95 -3.71
N TYR A 167 -2.54 13.62 -3.22
CA TYR A 167 -2.54 15.08 -3.12
C TYR A 167 -1.49 15.60 -2.15
N ARG A 168 -1.18 14.85 -1.10
CA ARG A 168 -0.08 15.21 -0.20
C ARG A 168 1.27 15.10 -0.91
N PHE A 169 1.49 14.01 -1.65
CA PHE A 169 2.74 13.82 -2.38
C PHE A 169 2.94 14.90 -3.43
N GLN A 170 1.90 15.27 -4.19
CA GLN A 170 1.98 16.38 -5.16
C GLN A 170 2.43 17.69 -4.50
N LYS A 171 1.85 18.02 -3.34
CA LYS A 171 2.25 19.21 -2.56
C LYS A 171 3.68 19.12 -2.03
N SER A 172 4.12 17.93 -1.63
CA SER A 172 5.51 17.67 -1.20
C SER A 172 6.46 17.79 -2.39
N ALA A 173 6.13 17.18 -3.53
CA ALA A 173 6.92 17.14 -4.74
C ALA A 173 7.25 18.53 -5.27
N ASP A 174 6.29 19.46 -5.29
CA ASP A 174 6.54 20.85 -5.69
C ASP A 174 7.61 21.54 -4.81
N LYS A 175 7.62 21.25 -3.51
CA LYS A 175 8.62 21.79 -2.58
C LYS A 175 9.98 21.11 -2.79
N LEU A 176 9.99 19.81 -3.04
CA LEU A 176 11.20 19.01 -3.24
C LEU A 176 11.88 19.35 -4.57
N VAL A 177 11.11 19.66 -5.62
CA VAL A 177 11.64 20.20 -6.89
C VAL A 177 12.30 21.55 -6.65
N LYS A 178 11.65 22.46 -5.91
CA LYS A 178 12.25 23.78 -5.57
C LYS A 178 13.52 23.66 -4.72
N ALA A 179 13.63 22.61 -3.91
CA ALA A 179 14.81 22.30 -3.10
C ALA A 179 15.90 21.56 -3.88
N GLY A 180 15.70 21.23 -5.16
CA GLY A 180 16.65 20.47 -5.98
C GLY A 180 16.76 18.99 -5.64
N LEU A 181 15.82 18.44 -4.85
CA LEU A 181 15.80 17.03 -4.45
C LEU A 181 15.03 16.13 -5.42
N LEU A 182 14.15 16.71 -6.23
CA LEU A 182 13.47 16.03 -7.34
C LEU A 182 13.70 16.82 -8.63
N ASN A 183 13.73 16.10 -9.76
CA ASN A 183 13.88 16.71 -11.07
C ASN A 183 12.52 16.83 -11.75
N ARG A 184 12.21 18.00 -12.31
CA ARG A 184 11.04 18.21 -13.17
C ARG A 184 11.50 18.33 -14.62
N ARG A 185 10.99 17.48 -15.49
CA ARG A 185 11.17 17.57 -16.95
C ARG A 185 9.87 17.76 -17.69
N VAL A 186 9.96 18.38 -18.85
CA VAL A 186 8.88 18.42 -19.84
C VAL A 186 9.08 17.21 -20.76
N LEU A 187 8.02 16.44 -21.01
CA LEU A 187 8.07 15.19 -21.76
C LEU A 187 7.92 15.40 -23.27
N ASP A 188 7.28 16.49 -23.67
CA ASP A 188 7.05 16.85 -25.07
C ASP A 188 6.97 18.38 -25.20
N ASP A 189 7.35 18.92 -26.35
CA ASP A 189 7.42 20.37 -26.62
C ASP A 189 6.12 20.91 -27.26
N GLY A 190 5.09 20.06 -27.35
CA GLY A 190 3.78 20.37 -27.94
C GLY A 190 2.84 21.18 -27.04
N PRO A 191 1.67 21.59 -27.55
CA PRO A 191 0.66 22.35 -26.80
C PRO A 191 0.09 21.59 -25.59
N ASP A 192 0.15 20.25 -25.61
CA ASP A 192 -0.24 19.36 -24.51
C ASP A 192 0.97 18.76 -23.78
N ALA A 193 2.08 19.51 -23.71
CA ALA A 193 3.33 19.13 -23.06
C ALA A 193 3.11 18.51 -21.67
N GLY A 194 3.31 17.19 -21.58
CA GLY A 194 3.31 16.48 -20.32
C GLY A 194 4.49 16.93 -19.45
N THR A 195 4.33 16.89 -18.13
CA THR A 195 5.45 17.07 -17.19
C THR A 195 5.69 15.80 -16.41
N GLU A 196 6.94 15.53 -16.09
CA GLU A 196 7.33 14.43 -15.22
C GLU A 196 8.15 14.96 -14.05
N ILE A 197 7.85 14.47 -12.85
CA ILE A 197 8.65 14.69 -11.65
C ILE A 197 9.23 13.34 -11.22
N SER A 198 10.55 13.29 -11.11
CA SER A 198 11.31 12.06 -10.91
C SER A 198 12.37 12.23 -9.84
N LEU A 199 12.61 11.15 -9.09
CA LEU A 199 13.83 11.00 -8.31
C LEU A 199 14.93 10.54 -9.25
N VAL A 200 16.08 11.20 -9.24
CA VAL A 200 17.28 10.75 -9.95
C VAL A 200 18.10 9.93 -8.97
N ASP A 201 18.35 8.66 -9.28
CA ASP A 201 19.14 7.82 -8.40
C ASP A 201 20.66 8.03 -8.58
N GLU A 202 21.45 7.31 -7.80
CA GLU A 202 22.91 7.41 -7.79
C GLU A 202 23.57 7.07 -9.14
N ASN A 203 22.89 6.31 -10.00
CA ASN A 203 23.37 5.96 -11.34
C ASN A 203 22.93 7.00 -12.39
N GLY A 204 22.14 8.00 -12.00
CA GLY A 204 21.56 8.98 -12.89
C GLY A 204 20.24 8.53 -13.55
N ASP A 205 19.67 7.40 -13.12
CA ASP A 205 18.43 6.89 -13.69
C ASP A 205 17.22 7.64 -13.12
N TYR A 206 16.28 7.98 -14.02
CA TYR A 206 15.05 8.67 -13.67
C TYR A 206 14.00 7.67 -13.17
N ARG A 207 13.54 7.87 -11.93
CA ARG A 207 12.44 7.12 -11.33
C ARG A 207 11.19 8.02 -11.29
N PRO A 208 10.24 7.88 -12.23
CA PRO A 208 9.07 8.74 -12.30
C PRO A 208 8.14 8.53 -11.10
N LEU A 209 7.74 9.65 -10.49
CA LEU A 209 6.83 9.68 -9.34
C LEU A 209 5.52 10.39 -9.69
N ILE A 210 5.57 11.37 -10.60
CA ILE A 210 4.41 12.06 -11.18
C ILE A 210 4.62 12.15 -12.68
N THR A 211 3.64 11.73 -13.47
CA THR A 211 3.66 11.83 -14.93
C THR A 211 2.37 12.51 -15.39
N CYS A 212 2.50 13.57 -16.19
CA CYS A 212 1.38 14.41 -16.66
C CYS A 212 0.46 14.87 -15.52
N GLY A 213 1.04 15.26 -14.37
CA GLY A 213 0.29 15.67 -13.18
C GLY A 213 -0.37 14.53 -12.39
N VAL A 214 -0.27 13.28 -12.86
CA VAL A 214 -0.81 12.11 -12.19
C VAL A 214 0.28 11.44 -11.36
N THR A 215 0.11 11.44 -10.04
CA THR A 215 0.92 10.61 -9.14
C THR A 215 0.56 9.15 -9.34
N GLY A 216 1.57 8.31 -9.55
CA GLY A 216 1.43 6.84 -9.53
C GLY A 216 1.58 6.27 -8.13
N CYS A 217 1.37 4.96 -7.99
CA CYS A 217 1.39 4.24 -6.69
C CYS A 217 2.66 4.54 -5.86
N ALA A 218 3.81 4.75 -6.51
CA ALA A 218 5.06 5.07 -5.83
C ALA A 218 4.96 6.34 -4.95
N GLY A 219 4.28 7.40 -5.40
CA GLY A 219 4.12 8.63 -4.62
C GLY A 219 3.16 8.46 -3.44
N GLU A 220 2.12 7.65 -3.61
CA GLU A 220 1.16 7.31 -2.53
C GLU A 220 1.83 6.51 -1.43
N ILE A 221 2.60 5.47 -1.80
CA ILE A 221 3.42 4.68 -0.87
C ILE A 221 4.46 5.56 -0.18
N THR A 222 5.08 6.50 -0.91
CA THR A 222 6.06 7.44 -0.34
C THR A 222 5.47 8.26 0.81
N GLU A 223 4.28 8.83 0.62
CA GLU A 223 3.61 9.57 1.70
C GLU A 223 3.08 8.65 2.80
N MET A 224 2.58 7.46 2.48
CA MET A 224 2.10 6.50 3.48
C MET A 224 3.21 6.15 4.49
N ILE A 225 4.40 5.83 4.00
CA ILE A 225 5.56 5.52 4.85
C ILE A 225 5.96 6.72 5.69
N ALA A 226 5.90 7.94 5.13
CA ALA A 226 6.17 9.15 5.88
C ALA A 226 5.15 9.39 7.01
N GLU A 227 3.89 9.01 6.82
CA GLU A 227 2.85 9.10 7.86
C GLU A 227 3.06 8.04 8.95
N VAL A 228 3.36 6.79 8.58
CA VAL A 228 3.73 5.71 9.51
C VAL A 228 4.93 6.12 10.37
N TYR A 229 5.96 6.69 9.74
CA TYR A 229 7.14 7.19 10.45
C TYR A 229 6.81 8.32 11.43
N LYS A 230 5.99 9.30 11.02
CA LYS A 230 5.56 10.40 11.90
C LYS A 230 4.72 9.91 13.08
N ALA A 231 3.98 8.81 12.90
CA ALA A 231 3.27 8.10 13.96
C ALA A 231 4.20 7.28 14.88
N GLN A 232 5.52 7.43 14.75
CA GLN A 232 6.56 6.77 15.56
C GLN A 232 6.72 5.27 15.32
N HIS A 233 6.15 4.73 14.25
CA HIS A 233 6.41 3.35 13.85
C HIS A 233 7.64 3.27 12.94
N ARG A 234 8.43 2.21 13.09
CA ARG A 234 9.69 2.02 12.37
C ARG A 234 9.79 0.69 11.63
N LEU A 235 8.92 -0.27 11.93
CA LEU A 235 8.84 -1.56 11.26
C LEU A 235 7.52 -1.68 10.52
N LEU A 236 7.58 -1.93 9.21
CA LEU A 236 6.41 -2.02 8.34
C LEU A 236 6.52 -3.23 7.41
N VAL A 237 5.49 -4.07 7.39
CA VAL A 237 5.27 -5.09 6.37
C VAL A 237 4.25 -4.57 5.36
N ILE A 238 4.51 -4.71 4.07
CA ILE A 238 3.62 -4.31 2.97
C ILE A 238 3.38 -5.53 2.09
N PHE A 239 2.11 -5.91 1.94
CA PHE A 239 1.71 -6.81 0.87
C PHE A 239 1.36 -6.02 -0.39
N ALA A 240 1.99 -6.38 -1.52
CA ALA A 240 1.75 -5.75 -2.80
C ALA A 240 1.63 -6.82 -3.89
N PRO A 241 0.60 -6.80 -4.75
CA PRO A 241 0.49 -7.78 -5.83
C PRO A 241 1.64 -7.58 -6.84
N SER A 242 1.98 -8.64 -7.60
CA SER A 242 3.10 -8.64 -8.54
C SER A 242 3.10 -7.44 -9.50
N GLU A 243 1.94 -7.04 -10.03
CA GLU A 243 1.85 -5.87 -10.92
C GLU A 243 2.19 -4.54 -10.25
N CYS A 244 2.03 -4.44 -8.93
CA CYS A 244 2.31 -3.24 -8.14
C CYS A 244 3.67 -3.30 -7.43
N PHE A 245 4.37 -4.44 -7.47
CA PHE A 245 5.59 -4.65 -6.70
C PHE A 245 6.68 -3.61 -7.01
N GLN A 246 6.95 -3.33 -8.28
CA GLN A 246 7.97 -2.33 -8.67
C GLN A 246 7.58 -0.89 -8.29
N PRO A 247 6.34 -0.42 -8.53
CA PRO A 247 5.87 0.86 -7.99
C PRO A 247 6.00 0.97 -6.46
N VAL A 248 5.61 -0.06 -5.69
CA VAL A 248 5.72 -0.06 -4.23
C VAL A 248 7.19 -0.01 -3.80
N LYS A 249 8.05 -0.82 -4.40
CA LYS A 249 9.51 -0.80 -4.17
C LYS A 249 10.11 0.58 -4.44
N THR A 250 9.68 1.22 -5.53
CA THR A 250 10.10 2.59 -5.88
C THR A 250 9.63 3.59 -4.83
N GLY A 251 8.39 3.49 -4.36
CA GLY A 251 7.85 4.34 -3.30
C GLY A 251 8.59 4.19 -1.97
N VAL A 252 8.91 2.96 -1.56
CA VAL A 252 9.70 2.69 -0.35
C VAL A 252 11.10 3.29 -0.47
N SER A 253 11.82 2.98 -1.54
CA SER A 253 13.16 3.53 -1.78
C SER A 253 13.13 5.06 -1.82
N THR A 254 12.12 5.65 -2.45
CA THR A 254 11.94 7.10 -2.50
C THR A 254 11.71 7.67 -1.11
N ALA A 255 10.81 7.09 -0.31
CA ALA A 255 10.55 7.57 1.06
C ALA A 255 11.83 7.59 1.92
N LEU A 256 12.57 6.49 1.92
CA LEU A 256 13.78 6.35 2.74
C LEU A 256 14.86 7.35 2.31
N SER A 257 15.11 7.48 1.00
CA SER A 257 16.14 8.38 0.46
C SER A 257 15.76 9.85 0.54
N LEU A 258 14.52 10.18 0.15
CA LEU A 258 14.07 11.57 -0.04
C LEU A 258 13.70 12.24 1.27
N TYR A 259 13.08 11.51 2.19
CA TYR A 259 12.66 12.06 3.48
C TYR A 259 13.64 11.79 4.60
N GLY A 260 14.63 10.91 4.39
CA GLY A 260 15.64 10.57 5.37
C GLY A 260 14.99 10.03 6.64
N LEU A 261 14.50 8.80 6.59
CA LEU A 261 13.69 8.18 7.65
C LEU A 261 14.54 7.21 8.49
N PRO A 262 15.46 7.66 9.35
CA PRO A 262 16.44 6.79 9.98
C PRO A 262 15.79 5.75 10.89
N GLY A 263 16.37 4.56 10.88
CA GLY A 263 15.91 3.41 11.65
C GLY A 263 14.64 2.80 11.10
N MET A 264 14.18 3.14 9.88
CA MET A 264 13.01 2.50 9.29
C MET A 264 13.42 1.17 8.63
N LYS A 265 12.71 0.10 8.96
CA LYS A 265 12.75 -1.20 8.28
C LYS A 265 11.41 -1.46 7.58
N VAL A 266 11.46 -1.72 6.28
CA VAL A 266 10.27 -2.01 5.46
C VAL A 266 10.45 -3.32 4.70
N ILE A 267 9.52 -4.23 4.90
CA ILE A 267 9.48 -5.54 4.24
C ILE A 267 8.34 -5.50 3.22
N ILE A 268 8.66 -5.70 1.95
CA ILE A 268 7.68 -5.78 0.86
C ILE A 268 7.58 -7.24 0.45
N ALA A 269 6.40 -7.82 0.60
CA ALA A 269 6.09 -9.17 0.16
C ALA A 269 5.10 -9.10 -1.00
N ASP A 270 5.38 -9.88 -2.03
CA ASP A 270 4.44 -10.18 -3.10
C ASP A 270 3.78 -11.52 -2.79
N PRO A 271 2.56 -11.56 -2.24
CA PRO A 271 1.85 -12.81 -2.04
C PRO A 271 1.01 -13.17 -3.28
N GLY A 272 1.29 -12.57 -4.46
CA GLY A 272 0.56 -12.72 -5.72
C GLY A 272 -0.91 -12.32 -5.64
N GLY A 273 -1.78 -12.97 -6.43
CA GLY A 273 -3.23 -13.00 -6.15
C GLY A 273 -4.11 -11.99 -6.88
N SER A 274 -3.60 -11.33 -7.93
CA SER A 274 -4.46 -10.56 -8.84
C SER A 274 -5.24 -11.48 -9.80
N GLY A 275 -6.55 -11.23 -9.93
CA GLY A 275 -7.47 -12.07 -10.72
C GLY A 275 -7.86 -13.39 -10.03
N GLU A 276 -8.38 -14.35 -10.80
CA GLU A 276 -8.92 -15.62 -10.28
C GLU A 276 -7.85 -16.64 -9.85
N MET A 277 -6.65 -16.21 -9.44
CA MET A 277 -5.55 -17.12 -9.09
C MET A 277 -5.75 -17.75 -7.72
N GLN A 278 -5.55 -19.07 -7.63
CA GLN A 278 -5.47 -19.78 -6.34
C GLN A 278 -4.05 -19.70 -5.75
N PRO A 279 -3.87 -19.84 -4.43
CA PRO A 279 -2.54 -19.80 -3.79
C PRO A 279 -1.50 -20.72 -4.46
N GLN A 280 -1.87 -21.94 -4.88
CA GLN A 280 -0.91 -22.82 -5.56
C GLN A 280 -0.40 -22.25 -6.89
N GLU A 281 -1.25 -21.54 -7.63
CA GLU A 281 -0.89 -20.93 -8.91
C GLU A 281 0.01 -19.71 -8.74
N ILE A 282 -0.20 -18.96 -7.66
CA ILE A 282 0.63 -17.81 -7.28
C ILE A 282 2.09 -18.25 -7.07
N TYR A 283 2.31 -19.20 -6.16
CA TYR A 283 3.67 -19.56 -5.75
C TYR A 283 4.43 -20.38 -6.80
N SER A 284 3.72 -20.97 -7.78
CA SER A 284 4.35 -21.63 -8.94
C SER A 284 5.25 -20.71 -9.76
N LYS A 285 5.06 -19.38 -9.67
CA LYS A 285 5.80 -18.37 -10.45
C LYS A 285 7.02 -17.80 -9.74
N LEU A 286 7.32 -18.27 -8.52
CA LEU A 286 8.20 -17.61 -7.56
C LEU A 286 7.68 -16.22 -7.20
N VAL A 287 7.67 -15.88 -5.92
CA VAL A 287 7.23 -14.55 -5.48
C VAL A 287 8.33 -13.79 -4.78
N ASN A 288 8.21 -12.46 -4.77
CA ASN A 288 9.27 -11.56 -4.37
C ASN A 288 9.13 -11.16 -2.91
N ILE A 289 10.26 -11.15 -2.20
CA ILE A 289 10.38 -10.45 -0.92
C ILE A 289 11.57 -9.51 -0.97
N VAL A 290 11.36 -8.25 -0.63
CA VAL A 290 12.43 -7.24 -0.55
C VAL A 290 12.39 -6.59 0.82
N VAL A 291 13.55 -6.49 1.47
CA VAL A 291 13.70 -5.83 2.76
C VAL A 291 14.53 -4.57 2.55
N PHE A 292 14.05 -3.45 3.08
CA PHE A 292 14.78 -2.20 3.15
C PHE A 292 15.09 -1.86 4.60
N THR A 293 16.26 -1.30 4.86
CA THR A 293 16.65 -0.75 6.16
C THR A 293 17.40 0.56 5.95
N SER A 294 17.14 1.54 6.82
CA SER A 294 17.71 2.90 6.79
C SER A 294 18.20 3.33 8.16
#